data_AF-A0A914R5N0-F1
#
_entry.id   AF-A0A914R5N0-F1
#
_cell.length_a   1.000
_cell.length_b   1.000
_cell.length_c   1.000
_cell.angle_alpha   90.00
_cell.angle_beta   90.00
_cell.angle_gamma   90.00
#
_symmetry.space_group_name_H-M   'P 1'
#
loop_
_entity.id
_entity.type
_entity.pdbx_description
1 polymer ?
#
loop_
_entity_poly.entity_id
_entity_poly.type
_entity_poly.pdbx_seq_one_letter_code
_entity_poly.pdbx_strand_id
1 'polypeptide(L)'
;MEELSASGKRKLAFLDLLMSVRDENKLTDEDIRSQVDMFMAAGSDAVTAQIGFNLFALGHRPEIQDKVYNELKEMFGEVDRDITVEDMANMKYLYQCICETGRITPNVVFLGRKITEDTEVCK
;
A
#
# COMPACT_ATOMS: atom_id res chain seq x y z
N MET A 1 4.58 -15.68 -18.91
CA MET A 1 3.23 -16.19 -18.60
C MET A 1 2.37 -14.95 -18.31
N GLU A 2 1.33 -14.70 -19.10
CA GLU A 2 0.47 -13.53 -18.89
C GLU A 2 -0.45 -13.77 -17.69
N GLU A 3 -0.30 -12.95 -16.64
CA GLU A 3 -1.28 -12.95 -15.54
C GLU A 3 -2.54 -12.21 -15.97
N LEU A 4 -3.65 -12.94 -16.03
CA LEU A 4 -4.98 -12.36 -16.23
C LEU A 4 -5.52 -11.87 -14.88
N SER A 5 -6.15 -10.70 -14.86
CA SER A 5 -6.92 -10.21 -13.71
C SER A 5 -8.16 -11.09 -13.48
N ALA A 6 -8.76 -11.01 -12.28
CA ALA A 6 -10.02 -11.69 -11.96
C ALA A 6 -11.19 -11.37 -12.92
N SER A 7 -11.06 -10.30 -13.73
CA SER A 7 -12.00 -9.89 -14.78
C SER A 7 -11.68 -10.49 -16.16
N GLY A 8 -10.66 -11.34 -16.31
CA GLY A 8 -10.23 -11.90 -17.60
C GLY A 8 -9.49 -10.90 -18.50
N LYS A 9 -9.19 -9.69 -18.01
CA LYS A 9 -8.38 -8.69 -18.71
C LYS A 9 -6.90 -8.87 -18.36
N ARG A 10 -6.02 -8.63 -19.34
CA ARG A 10 -4.56 -8.63 -19.15
C ARG A 10 -4.19 -7.69 -17.99
N LYS A 11 -3.44 -8.16 -16.97
CA LYS A 11 -2.86 -7.25 -15.97
C LYS A 11 -1.79 -6.43 -16.68
N LEU A 12 -2.02 -5.12 -16.83
CA LEU A 12 -1.02 -4.20 -17.33
C LEU A 12 -0.10 -3.79 -16.18
N ALA A 13 1.20 -3.65 -16.48
CA ALA A 13 2.10 -2.98 -15.56
C ALA A 13 1.68 -1.52 -15.40
N PHE A 14 2.10 -0.87 -14.31
CA PHE A 14 1.66 0.50 -13.98
C PHE A 14 1.86 1.49 -15.15
N LEU A 15 3.04 1.46 -15.79
CA LEU A 15 3.33 2.35 -16.92
C LEU A 15 2.47 2.01 -18.14
N ASP A 16 2.28 0.72 -18.44
CA ASP A 16 1.43 0.29 -19.56
C ASP A 16 -0.04 0.71 -19.36
N LEU A 17 -0.53 0.68 -18.13
CA LEU A 17 -1.85 1.18 -17.75
C LEU A 17 -1.95 2.70 -17.99
N LEU A 18 -0.93 3.46 -17.59
CA LEU A 18 -0.91 4.91 -17.84
C LEU A 18 -0.85 5.22 -19.33
N MET A 19 -0.11 4.44 -20.12
CA MET A 19 -0.07 4.57 -21.57
C MET A 19 -1.44 4.26 -22.20
N SER A 20 -2.19 3.26 -21.74
CA SER A 20 -3.55 3.04 -22.24
C SER A 20 -4.50 4.19 -21.89
N VAL A 21 -4.39 4.76 -20.68
CA VAL A 21 -5.21 5.91 -20.26
C VAL A 21 -4.88 7.16 -21.06
N ARG A 22 -3.59 7.38 -21.39
CA ARG A 22 -3.12 8.46 -22.26
C ARG A 22 -3.82 8.41 -23.61
N ASP A 23 -3.81 7.25 -24.23
CA ASP A 23 -4.34 7.05 -25.59
C ASP A 23 -5.87 7.18 -25.61
N GLU A 24 -6.57 6.68 -24.58
CA GLU A 24 -8.03 6.81 -24.43
C GLU A 24 -8.47 8.27 -24.20
N ASN A 25 -7.73 9.03 -23.39
CA ASN A 25 -8.13 10.38 -22.96
C ASN A 25 -7.38 11.50 -23.68
N LYS A 26 -6.53 11.18 -24.65
CA LYS A 26 -5.68 12.12 -25.42
C LYS A 26 -4.83 13.01 -24.51
N LEU A 27 -4.27 12.42 -23.45
CA LEU A 27 -3.35 13.13 -22.55
C LEU A 27 -1.99 13.36 -23.21
N THR A 28 -1.28 14.38 -22.76
CA THR A 28 0.09 14.63 -23.22
C THR A 28 1.09 13.73 -22.49
N ASP A 29 2.29 13.58 -23.06
CA ASP A 29 3.38 12.85 -22.40
C ASP A 29 3.81 13.53 -21.10
N GLU A 30 3.67 14.86 -21.02
CA GLU A 30 3.95 15.64 -19.82
C GLU A 30 2.94 15.33 -18.70
N ASP A 31 1.65 15.20 -19.03
CA ASP A 31 0.63 14.79 -18.08
C ASP A 31 0.96 13.42 -17.48
N ILE A 32 1.30 12.45 -18.32
CA ILE A 32 1.65 11.09 -17.87
C ILE A 32 2.90 11.10 -17.01
N ARG A 33 3.95 11.83 -17.42
CA ARG A 33 5.17 11.98 -16.64
C ARG A 33 4.87 12.58 -15.27
N SER A 34 4.08 13.66 -15.22
CA SER A 34 3.68 14.29 -13.96
C SER A 34 2.93 13.33 -13.05
N GLN A 35 2.07 12.46 -13.59
CA GLN A 35 1.39 11.43 -12.80
C GLN A 35 2.39 10.40 -12.27
N VAL A 36 3.30 9.89 -13.10
CA VAL A 36 4.34 8.94 -12.66
C VAL A 36 5.17 9.53 -11.53
N ASP A 37 5.66 10.76 -11.68
CA ASP A 37 6.46 11.45 -10.68
C ASP A 37 5.67 11.62 -9.37
N MET A 38 4.40 12.02 -9.45
CA MET A 38 3.52 12.16 -8.28
C MET A 38 3.28 10.83 -7.56
N PHE A 39 2.96 9.75 -8.29
CA PHE A 39 2.71 8.42 -7.70
C PHE A 39 3.97 7.86 -7.01
N MET A 40 5.13 7.99 -7.65
CA MET A 40 6.39 7.51 -7.08
C MET A 40 6.78 8.30 -5.83
N ALA A 41 6.70 9.63 -5.87
CA ALA A 41 7.04 10.47 -4.73
C ALA A 41 6.07 10.25 -3.54
N ALA A 42 4.77 10.30 -3.78
CA ALA A 42 3.77 10.15 -2.72
C ALA A 42 3.79 8.74 -2.10
N GLY A 43 4.04 7.71 -2.91
CA GLY A 43 4.11 6.33 -2.43
C GLY A 43 5.40 6.03 -1.66
N SER A 44 6.54 6.50 -2.14
CA SER A 44 7.85 6.16 -1.58
C SER A 44 8.00 6.62 -0.12
N ASP A 45 7.86 7.92 0.13
CA ASP A 45 8.14 8.49 1.46
C ASP A 45 7.19 7.94 2.54
N ALA A 46 5.90 7.84 2.21
CA ALA A 46 4.89 7.31 3.13
C ALA A 46 5.14 5.83 3.46
N VAL A 47 5.48 5.01 2.46
CA VAL A 47 5.74 3.58 2.68
C VAL A 47 7.04 3.38 3.47
N THR A 48 8.12 4.09 3.14
CA THR A 48 9.39 4.01 3.88
C THR A 48 9.21 4.41 5.34
N ALA A 49 8.49 5.50 5.61
CA ALA A 49 8.19 5.93 6.98
C ALA A 49 7.39 4.87 7.74
N GLN A 50 6.34 4.32 7.13
CA GLN A 50 5.51 3.29 7.75
C GLN A 50 6.30 2.01 8.08
N ILE A 51 7.18 1.56 7.16
CA ILE A 51 8.07 0.42 7.42
C ILE A 51 8.99 0.71 8.60
N GLY A 52 9.58 1.91 8.65
CA GLY A 52 10.43 2.33 9.77
C GLY A 52 9.70 2.26 11.11
N PHE A 53 8.47 2.78 11.18
CA PHE A 53 7.65 2.71 12.39
C PHE A 53 7.23 1.28 12.75
N ASN A 54 6.88 0.44 11.77
CA ASN A 54 6.53 -0.96 12.01
C ASN A 54 7.71 -1.71 12.64
N LEU A 55 8.92 -1.55 12.08
CA LEU A 55 10.14 -2.16 12.61
C LEU A 55 10.47 -1.63 14.00
N PHE A 56 10.32 -0.33 14.22
CA PHE A 56 10.51 0.28 15.54
C PHE A 56 9.53 -0.30 16.57
N ALA A 57 8.23 -0.39 16.22
CA ALA A 57 7.19 -0.87 17.11
C ALA A 57 7.37 -2.35 17.50
N LEU A 58 7.72 -3.20 16.52
CA LEU A 58 8.01 -4.61 16.73
C LEU A 58 9.31 -4.82 17.52
N GLY A 59 10.38 -4.09 17.18
CA GLY A 59 11.68 -4.22 17.86
C GLY A 59 11.64 -3.83 19.34
N HIS A 60 10.66 -3.02 19.75
CA HIS A 60 10.44 -2.66 21.16
C HIS A 60 9.41 -3.56 21.88
N ARG A 61 8.87 -4.59 21.21
CA ARG A 61 7.87 -5.52 21.76
C ARG A 61 8.21 -6.97 21.37
N PRO A 62 9.23 -7.58 22.00
CA PRO A 62 9.69 -8.93 21.66
C PRO A 62 8.56 -9.96 21.68
N GLU A 63 7.64 -9.87 22.64
CA GLU A 63 6.49 -10.78 22.77
C GLU A 63 5.50 -10.68 21.60
N ILE A 64 5.43 -9.53 20.93
CA ILE A 64 4.59 -9.33 19.73
C ILE A 64 5.36 -9.77 18.49
N GLN A 65 6.66 -9.48 18.43
CA GLN A 65 7.54 -9.96 17.37
C GLN A 65 7.55 -11.49 17.30
N ASP A 66 7.64 -12.18 18.44
CA ASP A 66 7.60 -13.64 18.50
C ASP A 66 6.27 -14.21 17.99
N LYS A 67 5.15 -13.55 18.27
CA LYS A 67 3.83 -13.96 17.74
C LYS A 67 3.75 -13.82 16.22
N VAL A 68 4.26 -12.71 15.68
CA VAL A 68 4.37 -12.51 14.21
C VAL A 68 5.28 -13.58 13.61
N TYR A 69 6.43 -13.86 14.22
CA TYR A 69 7.34 -14.90 13.75
C TYR A 69 6.68 -16.28 13.75
N ASN A 70 5.95 -16.64 14.82
CA ASN A 70 5.24 -17.91 14.90
C ASN A 70 4.13 -18.02 13.84
N GLU A 71 3.35 -16.95 13.61
CA GLU A 71 2.37 -16.92 12.52
C GLU A 71 3.02 -17.21 11.16
N LEU A 72 4.12 -16.53 10.84
CA LEU A 72 4.82 -16.73 9.57
C LEU A 72 5.48 -18.12 9.48
N LYS A 73 6.01 -18.63 10.59
CA LYS A 73 6.61 -19.96 10.65
C LYS A 73 5.58 -21.08 10.46
N GLU A 74 4.39 -20.95 11.05
CA GLU A 74 3.29 -21.90 10.86
C GLU A 74 2.83 -21.94 9.39
N MET A 75 2.86 -20.79 8.71
CA MET A 75 2.46 -20.69 7.31
C MET A 75 3.53 -21.16 6.31
N PHE A 76 4.80 -20.85 6.56
CA PHE A 76 5.87 -20.98 5.56
C PHE A 76 7.09 -21.80 6.02
N GLY A 77 7.11 -22.32 7.25
CA GLY A 77 8.31 -22.91 7.85
C GLY A 77 8.90 -24.11 7.11
N GLU A 78 8.08 -24.87 6.38
CA GLU A 78 8.50 -26.03 5.59
C GLU A 78 8.19 -25.86 4.10
N VAL A 79 7.72 -24.67 3.69
CA VAL A 79 7.22 -24.42 2.35
C VAL A 79 8.36 -23.97 1.45
N ASP A 80 8.76 -24.81 0.50
CA ASP A 80 9.78 -24.50 -0.51
C ASP A 80 9.14 -23.88 -1.78
N ARG A 81 8.48 -22.73 -1.60
CA ARG A 81 8.01 -21.88 -2.70
C ARG A 81 8.03 -20.41 -2.30
N ASP A 82 8.01 -19.53 -3.31
CA ASP A 82 7.87 -18.10 -3.10
C ASP A 82 6.53 -17.76 -2.43
N ILE A 83 6.53 -16.70 -1.63
CA ILE A 83 5.34 -16.11 -1.02
C ILE A 83 4.50 -15.44 -2.10
N THR A 84 3.21 -15.78 -2.16
CA THR A 84 2.28 -15.20 -3.15
C THR A 84 1.42 -14.10 -2.52
N VAL A 85 0.71 -13.37 -3.38
CA VAL A 85 -0.23 -12.31 -2.94
C VAL A 85 -1.38 -12.90 -2.14
N GLU A 86 -1.83 -14.09 -2.50
CA GLU A 86 -2.90 -14.81 -1.82
C GLU A 86 -2.51 -15.21 -0.40
N ASP A 87 -1.23 -15.52 -0.16
CA ASP A 87 -0.75 -15.84 1.18
C ASP A 87 -0.84 -14.65 2.13
N MET A 88 -0.65 -13.42 1.62
CA MET A 88 -0.72 -12.21 2.44
C MET A 88 -2.08 -12.05 3.12
N ALA A 89 -3.16 -12.58 2.52
CA ALA A 89 -4.50 -12.55 3.13
C ALA A 89 -4.59 -13.38 4.43
N ASN A 90 -3.67 -14.33 4.62
CA ASN A 90 -3.61 -15.19 5.78
C ASN A 90 -2.67 -14.67 6.89
N MET A 91 -1.83 -13.67 6.63
CA MET A 91 -0.93 -13.02 7.60
C MET A 91 -1.67 -12.03 8.51
N LYS A 92 -2.68 -12.52 9.24
CA LYS A 92 -3.66 -11.69 9.93
C LYS A 92 -3.05 -10.89 11.08
N TYR A 93 -2.18 -11.49 11.86
CA TYR A 93 -1.56 -10.87 13.03
C TYR A 93 -0.50 -9.84 12.63
N LEU A 94 0.33 -10.17 11.64
CA LEU A 94 1.23 -9.18 11.02
C LEU A 94 0.44 -7.98 10.49
N TYR A 95 -0.66 -8.22 9.75
CA TYR A 95 -1.50 -7.14 9.23
C TYR A 95 -2.09 -6.26 10.35
N GLN A 96 -2.54 -6.86 11.45
CA GLN A 96 -3.00 -6.13 12.63
C GLN A 96 -1.88 -5.24 13.23
N CYS A 97 -0.64 -5.74 13.30
CA CYS A 97 0.49 -4.97 13.80
C CYS A 97 0.80 -3.77 12.89
N ILE A 98 0.72 -3.94 11.57
CA ILE A 98 0.90 -2.86 10.59
C ILE A 98 -0.20 -1.80 10.77
N CYS A 99 -1.46 -2.24 10.86
CA CYS A 99 -2.60 -1.35 11.06
C CYS A 99 -2.53 -0.58 12.37
N GLU A 100 -2.18 -1.25 13.48
CA GLU A 100 -2.08 -0.62 14.79
C GLU A 100 -0.92 0.38 14.86
N THR A 101 0.21 0.06 14.22
CA THR A 101 1.31 1.01 14.10
C THR A 101 0.86 2.22 13.28
N GLY A 102 0.23 2.02 12.12
CA GLY A 102 -0.30 3.11 11.30
C GLY A 102 -1.36 3.98 12.01
N ARG A 103 -2.15 3.39 12.92
CA ARG A 103 -3.10 4.14 13.77
C ARG A 103 -2.38 5.09 14.73
N ILE A 104 -1.23 4.71 15.26
CA ILE A 104 -0.44 5.49 16.22
C ILE A 104 0.50 6.48 15.50
N THR A 105 1.04 6.09 14.35
CA THR A 105 2.00 6.85 13.56
C THR A 105 1.45 7.15 12.15
N PRO A 106 0.35 7.90 12.02
CA PRO A 106 -0.21 8.21 10.72
C PRO A 106 0.75 9.09 9.91
N ASN A 107 1.04 8.71 8.67
CA ASN A 107 1.89 9.48 7.75
C ASN A 107 1.29 10.85 7.38
N VAL A 108 -0.03 10.99 7.46
CA VAL A 108 -0.76 12.23 7.18
C VAL A 108 -1.62 12.59 8.38
N VAL A 109 -1.27 13.67 9.08
CA VAL A 109 -1.95 14.10 10.32
C VAL A 109 -3.08 15.09 10.05
N PHE A 110 -2.99 15.87 8.97
CA PHE A 110 -3.96 16.90 8.63
C PHE A 110 -4.32 16.83 7.15
N LEU A 111 -5.61 16.87 6.86
CA LEU A 111 -6.15 16.91 5.50
C LEU A 111 -7.06 18.12 5.36
N GLY A 112 -6.54 19.19 4.77
CA GLY A 112 -7.26 20.44 4.58
C GLY A 112 -8.21 20.43 3.37
N ARG A 113 -9.21 21.31 3.42
CA ARG A 113 -10.06 21.67 2.28
C ARG A 113 -10.18 23.20 2.23
N LYS A 114 -10.27 23.74 1.01
CA LYS A 114 -10.61 25.15 0.80
C LYS A 114 -12.11 25.25 0.59
N ILE A 115 -12.79 26.01 1.44
CA ILE A 115 -14.23 26.27 1.33
C ILE A 115 -14.46 27.28 0.19
N THR A 116 -15.35 26.96 -0.73
CA THR A 116 -15.68 27.79 -1.91
C THR A 116 -17.02 28.51 -1.79
N GLU A 117 -17.86 28.09 -0.83
CA GLU A 117 -19.19 28.62 -0.57
C GLU A 117 -19.56 28.40 0.90
N ASP A 118 -20.49 29.21 1.42
CA ASP A 118 -20.91 29.12 2.82
C ASP A 118 -21.41 27.71 3.16
N THR A 119 -20.81 27.10 4.17
CA THR A 119 -21.08 25.72 4.58
C THR A 119 -21.53 25.70 6.04
N GLU A 120 -22.76 25.26 6.29
CA GLU A 120 -23.28 25.04 7.65
C GLU A 120 -22.75 23.71 8.19
N VAL A 121 -21.95 23.75 9.26
CA VAL A 121 -21.36 22.55 9.89
C VAL A 121 -22.13 22.23 11.16
N CYS A 122 -22.85 21.10 11.14
CA CYS A 122 -23.67 20.57 12.23
C CYS A 122 -24.80 21.52 12.71
N LYS A 123 -26.06 21.08 12.57
CA LYS A 123 -27.23 21.72 13.19
C LYS A 123 -27.39 21.33 14.65
#